data_AF-Q58IN5-F1
#
_entry.id   AF-Q58IN5-F1
#
_cell.length_a   1.000
_cell.length_b   1.000
_cell.length_c   1.000
_cell.angle_alpha   90.00
_cell.angle_beta   90.00
_cell.angle_gamma   90.00
#
_symmetry.space_group_name_H-M   'P 1'
#
loop_
_entity.id
_entity.type
_entity.pdbx_description
1 polymer ?
#
loop_
_entity_poly.entity_id
_entity_poly.type
_entity_poly.pdbx_seq_one_letter_code
_entity_poly.pdbx_strand_id
1 'polypeptide(L)'
;MATVVPLKTASGAATVRTAADRYLDSITVANTRRTYTTALGKVCPALGEDRPLSTVADDEIGQALEQLWGTAAVGTWNSRRGAVGGWLAWCHEAGLQPPRIPAWCKRMPDPGSDTPVRSKTAIDRLIARRDVALREKVTYRMLYETCARADELLGVNIEDLNLAARQCPVKAKGAKAVRRRGQAREDYETETIYWDAGTARLLPRLIGERTRGPLLVTHRRPGPGKVLTPRDVCPDTGLARLSYGQLRALLDRHTCIGGQEGTGWDPHEFRHSGLTHLGEQGVSLLLFMAKSRHKSVSAARKYFKPGAAALAEVTSLLAPSDSQH
;
A
#
# COMPACT_ATOMS: atom_id res chain seq x y z
N MET A 1 -30.80 42.22 25.09
CA MET A 1 -30.26 41.04 24.39
C MET A 1 -28.77 40.96 24.69
N ALA A 2 -28.39 40.07 25.60
CA ALA A 2 -27.01 39.94 26.06
C ALA A 2 -26.17 39.21 25.00
N THR A 3 -25.13 39.87 24.53
CA THR A 3 -24.13 39.32 23.62
C THR A 3 -23.33 38.25 24.37
N VAL A 4 -23.56 36.98 24.03
CA VAL A 4 -22.75 35.86 24.52
C VAL A 4 -21.40 35.94 23.81
N VAL A 5 -20.42 36.54 24.49
CA VAL A 5 -19.00 36.43 24.11
C VAL A 5 -18.54 35.04 24.55
N PRO A 6 -17.98 34.21 23.65
CA PRO A 6 -17.40 32.94 24.07
C PRO A 6 -16.23 33.24 25.01
N LEU A 7 -16.31 32.72 26.23
CA LEU A 7 -15.19 32.69 27.17
C LEU A 7 -14.02 32.00 26.47
N LYS A 8 -12.93 32.75 26.25
CA LYS A 8 -11.59 32.18 26.02
C LYS A 8 -11.32 31.24 27.19
N THR A 9 -11.52 29.94 26.97
CA THR A 9 -11.09 28.92 27.92
C THR A 9 -9.61 29.16 28.19
N ALA A 10 -9.28 29.31 29.47
CA ALA A 10 -7.91 29.47 29.93
C ALA A 10 -6.99 28.49 29.19
N SER A 11 -5.89 29.04 28.67
CA SER A 11 -4.77 28.31 28.06
C SER A 11 -4.14 27.38 29.11
N GLY A 12 -4.80 26.26 29.42
CA GLY A 12 -4.12 25.11 30.02
C GLY A 12 -3.09 24.64 29.01
N ALA A 13 -1.80 24.73 29.35
CA ALA A 13 -0.72 24.31 28.48
C ALA A 13 -1.00 22.89 27.98
N ALA A 14 -1.10 22.71 26.65
CA ALA A 14 -1.38 21.39 26.08
C ALA A 14 -0.29 20.41 26.56
N THR A 15 -0.72 19.31 27.17
CA THR A 15 0.17 18.23 27.56
C THR A 15 0.62 17.43 26.33
N VAL A 16 1.68 16.63 26.48
CA VAL A 16 2.14 15.70 25.44
C VAL A 16 0.99 14.82 24.93
N ARG A 17 0.20 14.23 25.84
CA ARG A 17 -0.97 13.39 25.49
C ARG A 17 -2.02 14.15 24.72
N THR A 18 -2.51 15.25 25.28
CA THR A 18 -3.63 16.01 24.68
C THR A 18 -3.25 16.58 23.31
N ALA A 19 -2.00 16.98 23.11
CA ALA A 19 -1.50 17.41 21.81
C ALA A 19 -1.45 16.25 20.80
N ALA A 20 -1.01 15.06 21.22
CA ALA A 20 -0.95 13.87 20.36
C ALA A 20 -2.33 13.35 19.97
N ASP A 21 -3.28 13.30 20.91
CA ASP A 21 -4.66 12.87 20.65
C ASP A 21 -5.34 13.80 19.63
N ARG A 22 -5.24 15.12 19.84
CA ARG A 22 -5.78 16.11 18.89
C ARG A 22 -5.16 15.96 17.49
N TYR A 23 -3.87 15.67 17.41
CA TYR A 23 -3.21 15.40 16.14
C TYR A 23 -3.74 14.13 15.47
N LEU A 24 -3.83 13.02 16.21
CA LEU A 24 -4.34 11.74 15.68
C LEU A 24 -5.79 11.86 15.20
N ASP A 25 -6.62 12.63 15.90
CA ASP A 25 -8.01 12.91 15.50
C ASP A 25 -8.09 13.69 14.19
N SER A 26 -7.16 14.62 13.96
CA SER A 26 -7.09 15.39 12.71
C SER A 26 -6.75 14.53 11.47
N ILE A 27 -6.12 13.37 11.67
CA ILE A 27 -5.70 12.49 10.56
C ILE A 27 -6.91 11.72 10.05
N THR A 28 -7.38 12.05 8.84
CA THR A 28 -8.54 11.37 8.22
C THR A 28 -8.20 10.04 7.55
N VAL A 29 -6.92 9.78 7.24
CA VAL A 29 -6.48 8.56 6.57
C VAL A 29 -6.22 7.46 7.59
N ALA A 30 -7.08 6.43 7.63
CA ALA A 30 -7.06 5.38 8.65
C ALA A 30 -5.70 4.67 8.82
N ASN A 31 -5.02 4.32 7.71
CA ASN A 31 -3.72 3.64 7.80
C ASN A 31 -2.62 4.54 8.36
N THR A 32 -2.63 5.82 7.98
CA THR A 32 -1.72 6.83 8.54
C THR A 32 -1.99 7.01 10.02
N ARG A 33 -3.26 7.17 10.41
CA ARG A 33 -3.68 7.28 11.81
C ARG A 33 -3.18 6.09 12.61
N ARG A 34 -3.46 4.85 12.19
CA ARG A 34 -2.99 3.62 12.87
C ARG A 34 -1.47 3.60 13.05
N THR A 35 -0.73 3.94 12.00
CA THR A 35 0.74 3.96 12.03
C THR A 35 1.25 5.01 13.01
N TYR A 36 0.63 6.18 13.03
CA TYR A 36 1.03 7.31 13.88
C TYR A 36 0.60 7.06 15.32
N THR A 37 -0.57 6.46 15.57
CA THR A 37 -1.00 5.98 16.89
C THR A 37 0.02 5.01 17.48
N THR A 38 0.58 4.10 16.66
CA THR A 38 1.64 3.19 17.14
C THR A 38 2.92 3.93 17.53
N ALA A 39 3.28 4.99 16.80
CA ALA A 39 4.49 5.76 17.09
C ALA A 39 4.29 6.65 18.33
N LEU A 40 3.23 7.47 18.33
CA LEU A 40 2.92 8.41 19.40
C LEU A 40 2.51 7.69 20.69
N GLY A 41 1.82 6.55 20.60
CA GLY A 41 1.51 5.70 21.76
C GLY A 41 2.74 5.10 22.45
N LYS A 42 3.94 5.19 21.86
CA LYS A 42 5.21 4.85 22.54
C LYS A 42 6.02 6.08 22.94
N VAL A 43 6.04 7.10 22.08
CA VAL A 43 6.80 8.34 22.34
C VAL A 43 6.17 9.16 23.45
N CYS A 44 4.85 9.30 23.51
CA CYS A 44 4.18 10.08 24.53
C CYS A 44 4.43 9.55 25.95
N PRO A 45 4.33 8.23 26.22
CA PRO A 45 4.78 7.64 27.49
C PRO A 45 6.25 7.92 27.81
N ALA A 46 7.16 7.76 26.83
CA ALA A 46 8.59 7.97 27.05
C ALA A 46 8.94 9.43 27.42
N LEU A 47 8.17 10.40 26.93
CA LEU A 47 8.36 11.82 27.23
C LEU A 47 7.64 12.27 28.51
N GLY A 48 6.70 11.46 29.04
CA GLY A 48 5.80 11.83 30.13
C GLY A 48 4.51 12.46 29.61
N GLU A 49 3.42 11.68 29.59
CA GLU A 49 2.16 12.02 28.92
C GLU A 49 1.48 13.30 29.44
N ASP A 50 1.58 13.56 30.74
CA ASP A 50 0.92 14.68 31.41
C ASP A 50 1.82 15.93 31.54
N ARG A 51 3.07 15.85 31.08
CA ARG A 51 3.96 17.02 31.04
C ARG A 51 3.45 18.04 30.03
N PRO A 52 3.54 19.35 30.33
CA PRO A 52 3.30 20.39 29.34
C PRO A 52 4.24 20.22 28.15
N LEU A 53 3.72 20.25 26.92
CA LEU A 53 4.52 20.02 25.72
C LEU A 53 5.69 21.01 25.60
N SER A 54 5.50 22.24 26.08
CA SER A 54 6.50 23.31 26.05
C SER A 54 7.69 23.11 26.98
N THR A 55 7.64 22.14 27.90
CA THR A 55 8.76 21.81 28.80
C THR A 55 9.58 20.61 28.32
N VAL A 56 9.19 20.00 27.20
CA VAL A 56 9.97 18.93 26.56
C VAL A 56 11.07 19.57 25.73
N ALA A 57 12.32 19.15 25.96
CA ALA A 57 13.46 19.62 25.18
C ALA A 57 13.61 18.85 23.84
N ASP A 58 14.24 19.49 22.87
CA ASP A 58 14.53 18.88 21.56
C ASP A 58 15.29 17.55 21.71
N ASP A 59 16.30 17.50 22.57
CA ASP A 59 17.10 16.28 22.78
C ASP A 59 16.29 15.14 23.41
N GLU A 60 15.26 15.42 24.21
CA GLU A 60 14.37 14.37 24.74
C GLU A 60 13.60 13.68 23.62
N ILE A 61 13.20 14.41 22.56
CA ILE A 61 12.59 13.81 21.36
C ILE A 61 13.55 12.87 20.65
N GLY A 62 14.79 13.33 20.45
CA GLY A 62 15.81 12.52 19.79
C GLY A 62 16.13 11.26 20.58
N GLN A 63 16.31 11.40 21.90
CA GLN A 63 16.60 10.28 22.80
C GLN A 63 15.47 9.26 22.83
N ALA A 64 14.21 9.71 22.89
CA ALA A 64 13.06 8.81 22.82
C ALA A 64 13.01 8.04 21.49
N LEU A 65 13.32 8.69 20.36
CA LEU A 65 13.38 8.05 19.06
C LEU A 65 14.48 6.97 19.00
N GLU A 66 15.69 7.28 19.45
CA GLU A 66 16.82 6.33 19.50
C GLU A 66 16.57 5.18 20.46
N GLN A 67 16.06 5.46 21.66
CA GLN A 67 15.74 4.42 22.65
C GLN A 67 14.69 3.43 22.13
N LEU A 68 13.67 3.93 21.42
CA LEU A 68 12.57 3.10 20.92
C LEU A 68 12.90 2.39 19.60
N TRP A 69 13.72 2.99 18.73
CA TRP A 69 13.92 2.53 17.35
C TRP A 69 15.35 2.67 16.78
N GLY A 70 16.36 2.98 17.59
CA GLY A 70 17.75 3.16 17.11
C GLY A 70 18.34 1.92 16.44
N THR A 71 17.86 0.72 16.82
CA THR A 71 18.25 -0.56 16.21
C THR A 71 17.22 -1.11 15.21
N ALA A 72 16.14 -0.36 14.95
CA ALA A 72 15.09 -0.80 14.04
C ALA A 72 15.54 -0.73 12.58
N ALA A 73 14.90 -1.50 11.71
CA ALA A 73 15.08 -1.39 10.27
C ALA A 73 14.84 0.06 9.78
N VAL A 74 15.61 0.51 8.80
CA VAL A 74 15.59 1.91 8.31
C VAL A 74 14.19 2.40 7.93
N GLY A 75 13.38 1.56 7.28
CA GLY A 75 12.00 1.90 6.95
C GLY A 75 11.13 2.18 8.18
N THR A 76 11.33 1.39 9.25
CA THR A 76 10.66 1.60 10.55
C THR A 76 11.15 2.89 11.18
N TRP A 77 12.47 3.08 11.32
CA TRP A 77 13.05 4.33 11.83
C TRP A 77 12.47 5.57 11.14
N ASN A 78 12.55 5.59 9.81
CA ASN A 78 12.09 6.72 9.00
C ASN A 78 10.59 6.96 9.10
N SER A 79 9.79 5.90 9.21
CA SER A 79 8.34 6.01 9.39
C SER A 79 7.97 6.56 10.77
N ARG A 80 8.63 6.09 11.85
CA ARG A 80 8.37 6.53 13.23
C ARG A 80 8.85 7.96 13.45
N ARG A 81 10.07 8.28 13.01
CA ARG A 81 10.59 9.66 12.98
C ARG A 81 9.68 10.58 12.18
N GLY A 82 9.16 10.13 11.04
CA GLY A 82 8.21 10.88 10.22
C GLY A 82 6.88 11.17 10.93
N ALA A 83 6.35 10.19 11.69
CA ALA A 83 5.14 10.37 12.48
C ALA A 83 5.33 11.42 13.59
N VAL A 84 6.45 11.36 14.33
CA VAL A 84 6.81 12.36 15.34
C VAL A 84 7.01 13.73 14.72
N GLY A 85 7.71 13.81 13.58
CA GLY A 85 7.92 15.08 12.88
C GLY A 85 6.63 15.72 12.40
N GLY A 86 5.69 14.92 11.89
CA GLY A 86 4.36 15.39 11.51
C GLY A 86 3.54 15.89 12.70
N TRP A 87 3.63 15.22 13.85
CA TRP A 87 2.99 15.65 15.09
C TRP A 87 3.52 17.00 15.57
N LEU A 88 4.85 17.16 15.68
CA LEU A 88 5.47 18.40 16.14
C LEU A 88 5.21 19.57 15.18
N ALA A 89 5.26 19.33 13.87
CA ALA A 89 4.90 20.33 12.87
C ALA A 89 3.44 20.78 13.02
N TRP A 90 2.51 19.84 13.19
CA TRP A 90 1.10 20.16 13.42
C TRP A 90 0.89 20.94 14.73
N CYS A 91 1.61 20.59 15.81
CA CYS A 91 1.54 21.33 17.07
C CYS A 91 1.98 22.79 16.88
N HIS A 92 3.03 23.03 16.11
CA HIS A 92 3.48 24.39 15.77
C HIS A 92 2.41 25.14 14.97
N GLU A 93 1.80 24.51 13.96
CA GLU A 93 0.71 25.10 13.17
C GLU A 93 -0.53 25.42 14.03
N ALA A 94 -0.79 24.61 15.06
CA ALA A 94 -1.86 24.81 16.03
C ALA A 94 -1.55 25.89 17.09
N GLY A 95 -0.42 26.60 16.99
CA GLY A 95 -0.02 27.67 17.90
C GLY A 95 0.57 27.20 19.23
N LEU A 96 0.91 25.91 19.35
CA LEU A 96 1.62 25.38 20.51
C LEU A 96 3.12 25.67 20.39
N GLN A 97 3.87 25.46 21.48
CA GLN A 97 5.33 25.57 21.51
C GLN A 97 5.95 24.17 21.64
N PRO A 98 5.96 23.36 20.56
CA PRO A 98 6.54 22.03 20.60
C PRO A 98 8.07 22.06 20.53
N PRO A 99 8.75 21.00 21.01
CA PRO A 99 10.15 20.77 20.68
C PRO A 99 10.32 20.47 19.18
N ARG A 100 11.57 20.49 18.73
CA ARG A 100 11.99 20.09 17.38
C ARG A 100 12.67 18.74 17.42
N ILE A 101 12.68 18.06 16.27
CA ILE A 101 13.54 16.88 16.10
C ILE A 101 14.99 17.38 16.00
N PRO A 102 15.92 16.91 16.84
CA PRO A 102 17.31 17.32 16.78
C PRO A 102 17.96 17.02 15.43
N ALA A 103 18.93 17.84 15.04
CA ALA A 103 19.64 17.71 13.78
C ALA A 103 20.42 16.40 13.64
N TRP A 104 20.81 15.78 14.76
CA TRP A 104 21.50 14.48 14.80
C TRP A 104 20.55 13.30 14.58
N CYS A 105 19.27 13.43 14.92
CA CYS A 105 18.24 12.44 14.60
C CYS A 105 17.81 12.62 13.14
N LYS A 106 18.66 12.18 12.21
CA LYS A 106 18.42 12.30 10.76
C LYS A 106 17.57 11.16 10.24
N ARG A 107 16.82 11.45 9.17
CA ARG A 107 16.26 10.40 8.32
C ARG A 107 17.42 9.59 7.76
N MET A 108 17.38 8.27 7.92
CA MET A 108 18.39 7.40 7.33
C MET A 108 18.12 7.23 5.84
N PRO A 109 19.16 7.19 4.98
CA PRO A 109 18.98 6.88 3.57
C PRO A 109 18.31 5.51 3.45
N ASP A 110 17.31 5.39 2.57
CA ASP A 110 16.66 4.11 2.31
C ASP A 110 17.73 3.12 1.81
N PRO A 111 18.10 2.06 2.56
CA PRO A 111 18.93 1.00 2.02
C PRO A 111 18.03 0.38 0.97
N GLY A 112 18.29 0.69 -0.31
CA GLY A 112 17.34 0.45 -1.40
C GLY A 112 16.63 -0.88 -1.19
N SER A 113 15.30 -0.83 -1.07
CA SER A 113 14.49 -2.02 -0.77
C SER A 113 14.80 -3.11 -1.80
N ASP A 114 15.60 -4.11 -1.42
CA ASP A 114 15.91 -5.31 -2.21
C ASP A 114 14.70 -6.25 -2.19
N THR A 115 13.57 -5.75 -2.70
CA THR A 115 12.41 -6.60 -2.95
C THR A 115 12.83 -7.64 -3.98
N PRO A 116 12.74 -8.95 -3.67
CA PRO A 116 13.16 -9.98 -4.61
C PRO A 116 12.36 -9.90 -5.91
N VAL A 117 13.07 -10.03 -7.03
CA VAL A 117 12.47 -10.21 -8.36
C VAL A 117 12.32 -11.70 -8.62
N ARG A 118 11.08 -12.16 -8.80
CA ARG A 118 10.75 -13.56 -9.10
C ARG A 118 10.67 -13.74 -10.61
N SER A 119 11.42 -14.72 -11.13
CA SER A 119 11.40 -15.02 -12.55
C SER A 119 10.01 -15.41 -13.03
N LYS A 120 9.69 -15.12 -14.30
CA LYS A 120 8.44 -15.54 -14.94
C LYS A 120 8.19 -17.05 -14.78
N THR A 121 9.23 -17.85 -14.96
CA THR A 121 9.17 -19.31 -14.78
C THR A 121 8.81 -19.72 -13.35
N ALA A 122 9.33 -19.06 -12.32
CA ALA A 122 9.00 -19.38 -10.93
C ALA A 122 7.52 -19.06 -10.64
N ILE A 123 7.03 -17.93 -11.13
CA ILE A 123 5.62 -17.53 -11.02
C ILE A 123 4.72 -18.52 -11.77
N ASP A 124 5.08 -18.90 -12.99
CA ASP A 124 4.33 -19.85 -13.80
C ASP A 124 4.28 -21.25 -13.15
N ARG A 125 5.40 -21.71 -12.57
CA ARG A 125 5.45 -22.96 -11.80
C ARG A 125 4.55 -22.92 -10.56
N LEU A 126 4.57 -21.82 -9.80
CA LEU A 126 3.68 -21.65 -8.65
C LEU A 126 2.21 -21.72 -9.08
N ILE A 127 1.84 -21.07 -10.19
CA ILE A 127 0.46 -21.07 -10.71
C ILE A 127 0.07 -22.45 -11.28
N ALA A 128 1.02 -23.24 -11.77
CA ALA A 128 0.76 -24.58 -12.30
C ALA A 128 0.60 -25.67 -11.22
N ARG A 129 1.02 -25.40 -9.98
CA ARG A 129 0.98 -26.37 -8.87
C ARG A 129 -0.42 -26.93 -8.62
N ARG A 130 -0.51 -28.23 -8.33
CA ARG A 130 -1.79 -28.92 -8.10
C ARG A 130 -2.40 -28.64 -6.73
N ASP A 131 -1.56 -28.41 -5.73
CA ASP A 131 -1.96 -28.09 -4.36
C ASP A 131 -2.43 -26.64 -4.16
N VAL A 132 -2.19 -25.78 -5.15
CA VAL A 132 -2.70 -24.40 -5.17
C VAL A 132 -4.12 -24.39 -5.76
N ALA A 133 -5.09 -23.87 -5.01
CA ALA A 133 -6.47 -23.80 -5.48
C ALA A 133 -6.67 -22.70 -6.54
N LEU A 134 -7.78 -22.79 -7.28
CA LEU A 134 -8.05 -21.90 -8.42
C LEU A 134 -8.09 -20.41 -8.02
N ARG A 135 -8.61 -20.08 -6.83
CA ARG A 135 -8.64 -18.71 -6.32
C ARG A 135 -7.24 -18.12 -6.29
N GLU A 136 -6.28 -18.82 -5.69
CA GLU A 136 -4.89 -18.34 -5.58
C GLU A 136 -4.21 -18.27 -6.93
N LYS A 137 -4.45 -19.25 -7.81
CA LYS A 137 -3.92 -19.21 -9.19
C LYS A 137 -4.35 -17.94 -9.91
N VAL A 138 -5.63 -17.57 -9.80
CA VAL A 138 -6.16 -16.32 -10.36
C VAL A 138 -5.51 -15.13 -9.67
N THR A 139 -5.44 -15.12 -8.33
CA THR A 139 -4.84 -14.00 -7.59
C THR A 139 -3.39 -13.77 -7.98
N TYR A 140 -2.55 -14.81 -8.00
CA TYR A 140 -1.13 -14.69 -8.35
C TYR A 140 -0.93 -14.27 -9.80
N ARG A 141 -1.72 -14.83 -10.73
CA ARG A 141 -1.66 -14.43 -12.14
C ARG A 141 -2.07 -12.98 -12.34
N MET A 142 -3.15 -12.54 -11.69
CA MET A 142 -3.63 -11.16 -11.77
C MET A 142 -2.63 -10.19 -11.15
N LEU A 143 -2.08 -10.46 -9.97
CA LEU A 143 -1.07 -9.61 -9.34
C LEU A 143 0.12 -9.37 -10.29
N TYR A 144 0.56 -10.43 -10.97
CA TYR A 144 1.65 -10.34 -11.95
C TYR A 144 1.26 -9.54 -13.21
N GLU A 145 0.21 -9.96 -13.93
CA GLU A 145 -0.15 -9.34 -15.22
C GLU A 145 -0.65 -7.90 -15.10
N THR A 146 -1.38 -7.60 -14.02
CA THR A 146 -1.93 -6.26 -13.79
C THR A 146 -0.90 -5.32 -13.18
N CYS A 147 0.13 -5.88 -12.53
CA CYS A 147 1.02 -5.15 -11.64
C CYS A 147 0.26 -4.32 -10.58
N ALA A 148 -0.98 -4.68 -10.22
CA ALA A 148 -1.75 -3.97 -9.21
C ALA A 148 -1.16 -4.17 -7.80
N ARG A 149 -1.50 -3.28 -6.86
CA ARG A 149 -1.27 -3.54 -5.44
C ARG A 149 -2.26 -4.61 -4.97
N ALA A 150 -1.85 -5.43 -4.02
CA ALA A 150 -2.70 -6.50 -3.51
C ALA A 150 -4.05 -5.97 -2.97
N ASP A 151 -4.04 -4.88 -2.20
CA ASP A 151 -5.29 -4.30 -1.67
C ASP A 151 -6.24 -3.78 -2.76
N GLU A 152 -5.70 -3.29 -3.89
CA GLU A 152 -6.50 -2.85 -5.02
C GLU A 152 -7.21 -4.04 -5.66
N LEU A 153 -6.48 -5.15 -5.88
CA LEU A 153 -7.03 -6.37 -6.45
C LEU A 153 -8.02 -7.07 -5.50
N LEU A 154 -7.71 -7.11 -4.20
CA LEU A 154 -8.59 -7.68 -3.18
C LEU A 154 -9.92 -6.93 -3.08
N GLY A 155 -9.93 -5.63 -3.40
CA GLY A 155 -11.12 -4.78 -3.43
C GLY A 155 -12.03 -4.96 -4.65
N VAL A 156 -11.63 -5.72 -5.67
CA VAL A 156 -12.40 -5.90 -6.91
C VAL A 156 -13.67 -6.73 -6.67
N ASN A 157 -14.79 -6.29 -7.24
CA ASN A 157 -16.01 -7.05 -7.35
C ASN A 157 -16.22 -7.60 -8.77
N ILE A 158 -17.09 -8.62 -8.90
CA ILE A 158 -17.38 -9.26 -10.17
C ILE A 158 -18.07 -8.29 -11.14
N GLU A 159 -19.01 -7.48 -10.64
CA GLU A 159 -19.75 -6.50 -11.43
C GLU A 159 -18.87 -5.39 -12.03
N ASP A 160 -17.66 -5.20 -11.50
CA ASP A 160 -16.70 -4.19 -12.00
C ASP A 160 -15.84 -4.73 -13.17
N LEU A 161 -15.88 -6.04 -13.45
CA LEU A 161 -15.03 -6.68 -14.44
C LEU A 161 -15.58 -6.48 -15.86
N ASN A 162 -14.73 -5.97 -16.76
CA ASN A 162 -14.96 -6.07 -18.19
C ASN A 162 -14.11 -7.22 -18.76
N LEU A 163 -14.71 -8.41 -18.84
CA LEU A 163 -14.03 -9.63 -19.30
C LEU A 163 -13.60 -9.55 -20.77
N ALA A 164 -14.40 -8.91 -21.63
CA ALA A 164 -14.12 -8.76 -23.05
C ALA A 164 -12.92 -7.83 -23.30
N ALA A 165 -12.89 -6.68 -22.62
CA ALA A 165 -11.80 -5.71 -22.72
C ALA A 165 -10.62 -6.03 -21.77
N ARG A 166 -10.69 -7.12 -21.00
CA ARG A 166 -9.67 -7.57 -20.04
C ARG A 166 -9.21 -6.47 -19.08
N GLN A 167 -10.16 -5.74 -18.52
CA GLN A 167 -9.89 -4.61 -17.65
C GLN A 167 -10.92 -4.47 -16.53
N CYS A 168 -10.53 -3.81 -15.44
CA CYS A 168 -11.47 -3.37 -14.41
C CYS A 168 -10.95 -2.10 -13.71
N PRO A 169 -11.85 -1.25 -13.19
CA PRO A 169 -11.48 -0.14 -12.34
C PRO A 169 -11.04 -0.64 -10.95
N VAL A 170 -10.00 -0.03 -10.40
CA VAL A 170 -9.58 -0.21 -9.00
C VAL A 170 -9.47 1.14 -8.32
N LYS A 171 -9.64 1.16 -7.00
CA LYS A 171 -9.48 2.36 -6.19
C LYS A 171 -8.05 2.91 -6.31
N ALA A 172 -7.91 4.17 -6.71
CA ALA A 172 -6.61 4.82 -6.82
C ALA A 172 -5.94 4.92 -5.44
N LYS A 173 -4.60 4.86 -5.41
CA LYS A 173 -3.86 5.02 -4.15
C LYS A 173 -4.10 6.41 -3.57
N GLY A 174 -4.66 6.45 -2.36
CA GLY A 174 -4.98 7.70 -1.66
C GLY A 174 -6.31 8.33 -2.09
N ALA A 175 -7.14 7.65 -2.88
CA ALA A 175 -8.45 8.13 -3.26
C ALA A 175 -9.32 8.40 -2.04
N LYS A 176 -9.78 9.64 -1.91
CA LYS A 176 -10.79 10.05 -0.93
C LYS A 176 -12.17 9.65 -1.44
N ALA A 177 -13.09 9.32 -0.53
CA ALA A 177 -14.49 9.14 -0.90
C ALA A 177 -15.05 10.49 -1.36
N VAL A 178 -15.64 10.53 -2.56
CA VAL A 178 -16.29 11.74 -3.09
C VAL A 178 -17.64 11.91 -2.41
N ARG A 179 -17.81 12.99 -1.65
CA ARG A 179 -19.09 13.36 -1.05
C ARG A 179 -19.88 14.26 -2.01
N ARG A 180 -21.12 13.92 -2.35
CA ARG A 180 -22.05 14.81 -3.08
C ARG A 180 -23.31 15.01 -2.24
N ARG A 181 -23.65 16.27 -1.95
CA ARG A 181 -24.82 16.66 -1.13
C ARG A 181 -24.88 16.00 0.25
N GLY A 182 -23.78 15.99 1.00
CA GLY A 182 -23.75 15.51 2.39
C GLY A 182 -23.83 13.99 2.56
N GLN A 183 -24.24 13.24 1.52
CA GLN A 183 -24.16 11.80 1.49
C GLN A 183 -22.77 11.38 1.00
N ALA A 184 -22.07 10.58 1.79
CA ALA A 184 -20.85 9.92 1.35
C ALA A 184 -21.25 8.87 0.31
N ARG A 185 -21.08 9.19 -0.97
CA ARG A 185 -21.02 8.16 -1.99
C ARG A 185 -19.61 7.57 -1.90
N GLU A 186 -19.48 6.26 -1.87
CA GLU A 186 -18.17 5.61 -1.96
C GLU A 186 -17.60 5.66 -3.39
N ASP A 187 -17.87 6.75 -4.11
CA ASP A 187 -17.27 7.03 -5.40
C ASP A 187 -15.83 7.45 -5.09
N TYR A 188 -14.90 6.53 -5.28
CA TYR A 188 -13.48 6.81 -5.19
C TYR A 188 -12.98 7.22 -6.57
N GLU A 189 -11.92 8.02 -6.62
CA GLU A 189 -11.11 8.09 -7.84
C GLU A 189 -10.62 6.68 -8.18
N THR A 190 -10.92 6.22 -9.39
CA THR A 190 -10.56 4.89 -9.88
C THR A 190 -9.51 4.99 -10.97
N GLU A 191 -8.60 4.03 -11.00
CA GLU A 191 -7.67 3.81 -12.11
C GLU A 191 -7.96 2.44 -12.72
N THR A 192 -7.83 2.31 -14.04
CA THR A 192 -8.06 1.03 -14.72
C THR A 192 -6.83 0.14 -14.67
N ILE A 193 -7.02 -1.14 -14.35
CA ILE A 193 -6.01 -2.19 -14.51
C ILE A 193 -6.37 -3.09 -15.68
N TYR A 194 -5.33 -3.63 -16.32
CA TYR A 194 -5.43 -4.48 -17.50
C TYR A 194 -4.74 -5.81 -17.23
N TRP A 195 -5.30 -6.91 -17.72
CA TRP A 195 -4.71 -8.24 -17.68
C TRP A 195 -4.68 -8.88 -19.07
N ASP A 196 -3.98 -10.00 -19.18
CA ASP A 196 -3.84 -10.71 -20.46
C ASP A 196 -4.39 -12.15 -20.35
N ALA A 197 -4.05 -12.99 -21.33
CA ALA A 197 -4.60 -14.31 -21.56
C ALA A 197 -4.46 -15.24 -20.34
N GLY A 198 -3.42 -15.08 -19.51
CA GLY A 198 -3.25 -15.89 -18.31
C GLY A 198 -4.39 -15.68 -17.32
N THR A 199 -4.72 -14.43 -17.00
CA THR A 199 -5.88 -14.11 -16.18
C THR A 199 -7.18 -14.44 -16.90
N ALA A 200 -7.30 -14.06 -18.18
CA ALA A 200 -8.54 -14.21 -18.94
C ALA A 200 -9.01 -15.68 -19.04
N ARG A 201 -8.09 -16.65 -19.05
CA ARG A 201 -8.42 -18.08 -19.02
C ARG A 201 -8.90 -18.60 -17.67
N LEU A 202 -8.44 -18.01 -16.57
CA LEU A 202 -8.74 -18.48 -15.22
C LEU A 202 -9.98 -17.80 -14.62
N LEU A 203 -10.20 -16.54 -14.99
CA LEU A 203 -11.20 -15.68 -14.35
C LEU A 203 -12.64 -16.19 -14.52
N PRO A 204 -13.12 -16.63 -15.70
CA PRO A 204 -14.47 -17.18 -15.84
C PRO A 204 -14.70 -18.43 -14.97
N ARG A 205 -13.67 -19.27 -14.83
CA ARG A 205 -13.73 -20.50 -14.00
C ARG A 205 -13.85 -20.19 -12.51
N LEU A 206 -13.28 -19.07 -12.05
CA LEU A 206 -13.38 -18.63 -10.66
C LEU A 206 -14.72 -17.94 -10.37
N ILE A 207 -15.23 -17.17 -11.34
CA ILE A 207 -16.50 -16.47 -11.23
C ILE A 207 -17.63 -17.50 -11.12
N GLY A 208 -17.64 -18.49 -12.02
CA GLY A 208 -18.72 -19.48 -12.11
C GLY A 208 -20.05 -18.78 -12.38
N GLU A 209 -21.09 -19.16 -11.65
CA GLU A 209 -22.44 -18.59 -11.80
C GLU A 209 -22.64 -17.24 -11.07
N ARG A 210 -21.62 -16.76 -10.33
CA ARG A 210 -21.76 -15.50 -9.57
C ARG A 210 -21.73 -14.31 -10.53
N THR A 211 -22.67 -13.40 -10.36
CA THR A 211 -22.74 -12.16 -11.17
C THR A 211 -22.32 -10.91 -10.41
N ARG A 212 -22.18 -11.00 -9.08
CA ARG A 212 -21.89 -9.85 -8.22
C ARG A 212 -21.15 -10.21 -6.91
N GLY A 213 -20.61 -9.19 -6.26
CA GLY A 213 -19.90 -9.29 -4.98
C GLY A 213 -18.40 -9.50 -5.13
N PRO A 214 -17.67 -9.76 -4.02
CA PRO A 214 -16.22 -9.87 -4.04
C PRO A 214 -15.72 -10.95 -5.01
N LEU A 215 -14.77 -10.60 -5.88
CA LEU A 215 -14.15 -11.56 -6.80
C LEU A 215 -13.42 -12.67 -6.01
N LEU A 216 -12.57 -12.25 -5.07
CA LEU A 216 -11.76 -13.11 -4.22
C LEU A 216 -12.44 -13.26 -2.86
N VAL A 217 -13.03 -14.44 -2.62
CA VAL A 217 -13.72 -14.77 -1.37
C VAL A 217 -12.97 -15.81 -0.54
N THR A 218 -13.23 -15.88 0.76
CA THR A 218 -12.74 -16.91 1.68
C THR A 218 -13.30 -18.30 1.35
N HIS A 219 -12.69 -19.36 1.89
CA HIS A 219 -13.24 -20.72 1.73
C HIS A 219 -14.34 -21.05 2.74
N ARG A 220 -14.41 -20.32 3.83
CA ARG A 220 -15.40 -20.51 4.91
C ARG A 220 -16.12 -19.20 5.15
N ARG A 221 -17.37 -19.29 5.59
CA ARG A 221 -18.13 -18.12 6.03
C ARG A 221 -17.44 -17.45 7.23
N PRO A 222 -17.66 -16.14 7.43
CA PRO A 222 -17.23 -15.46 8.64
C PRO A 222 -17.68 -16.19 9.89
N GLY A 223 -16.83 -16.21 10.91
CA GLY A 223 -17.20 -16.75 12.22
C GLY A 223 -18.35 -15.94 12.86
N PRO A 224 -19.08 -16.53 13.82
CA PRO A 224 -20.16 -15.86 14.53
C PRO A 224 -19.67 -14.53 15.15
N GLY A 225 -20.47 -13.47 15.04
CA GLY A 225 -20.15 -12.16 15.61
C GLY A 225 -19.16 -11.30 14.81
N LYS A 226 -18.58 -11.82 13.71
CA LYS A 226 -17.75 -11.00 12.83
C LYS A 226 -18.62 -10.07 11.98
N VAL A 227 -18.68 -8.79 12.37
CA VAL A 227 -19.35 -7.75 11.58
C VAL A 227 -18.47 -7.37 10.38
N LEU A 228 -19.02 -7.54 9.19
CA LEU A 228 -18.39 -7.16 7.92
C LEU A 228 -19.30 -6.18 7.19
N THR A 229 -18.72 -5.34 6.34
CA THR A 229 -19.53 -4.50 5.46
C THR A 229 -20.30 -5.42 4.49
N PRO A 230 -21.55 -5.09 4.12
CA PRO A 230 -22.29 -5.88 3.13
C PRO A 230 -21.53 -6.03 1.80
N ARG A 231 -20.70 -5.05 1.43
CA ARG A 231 -19.84 -5.08 0.24
C ARG A 231 -18.70 -6.10 0.32
N ASP A 232 -18.31 -6.49 1.53
CA ASP A 232 -17.27 -7.49 1.78
C ASP A 232 -17.84 -8.90 1.95
N VAL A 233 -19.13 -9.11 1.71
CA VAL A 233 -19.78 -10.42 1.77
C VAL A 233 -20.42 -10.70 0.41
N CYS A 234 -20.14 -11.87 -0.17
CA CYS A 234 -20.79 -12.30 -1.39
C CYS A 234 -22.28 -12.58 -1.11
N PRO A 235 -23.21 -11.91 -1.81
CA PRO A 235 -24.64 -12.04 -1.53
C PRO A 235 -25.17 -13.45 -1.81
N ASP A 236 -24.55 -14.18 -2.74
CA ASP A 236 -25.05 -15.47 -3.20
C ASP A 236 -24.50 -16.63 -2.34
N THR A 237 -23.31 -16.47 -1.74
CA THR A 237 -22.63 -17.56 -1.00
C THR A 237 -22.49 -17.30 0.51
N GLY A 238 -22.57 -16.04 0.93
CA GLY A 238 -22.26 -15.60 2.29
C GLY A 238 -20.77 -15.65 2.64
N LEU A 239 -19.89 -15.91 1.67
CA LEU A 239 -18.44 -15.90 1.88
C LEU A 239 -17.91 -14.47 1.91
N ALA A 240 -16.89 -14.22 2.74
CA ALA A 240 -16.32 -12.89 2.88
C ALA A 240 -15.21 -12.63 1.86
N ARG A 241 -14.95 -11.36 1.57
CA ARG A 241 -13.78 -10.90 0.82
C ARG A 241 -12.50 -11.41 1.47
N LEU A 242 -11.57 -11.89 0.64
CA LEU A 242 -10.25 -12.32 1.08
C LEU A 242 -9.45 -11.11 1.58
N SER A 243 -8.92 -11.18 2.81
CA SER A 243 -8.11 -10.10 3.36
C SER A 243 -6.64 -10.19 2.90
N TYR A 244 -5.90 -9.07 2.98
CA TYR A 244 -4.47 -9.06 2.68
C TYR A 244 -3.68 -10.05 3.55
N GLY A 245 -4.00 -10.13 4.84
CA GLY A 245 -3.35 -11.07 5.76
C GLY A 245 -3.60 -12.53 5.37
N GLN A 246 -4.82 -12.87 4.93
CA GLN A 246 -5.13 -14.21 4.42
C GLN A 246 -4.39 -14.51 3.12
N LEU A 247 -4.34 -13.55 2.19
CA LEU A 247 -3.55 -13.68 0.96
C LEU A 247 -2.07 -13.92 1.26
N ARG A 248 -1.48 -13.14 2.19
CA ARG A 248 -0.08 -13.31 2.61
C ARG A 248 0.15 -14.69 3.20
N ALA A 249 -0.70 -15.13 4.12
CA ALA A 249 -0.58 -16.46 4.75
C ALA A 249 -0.71 -17.61 3.73
N LEU A 250 -1.62 -17.49 2.76
CA LEU A 250 -1.78 -18.49 1.69
C LEU A 250 -0.56 -18.53 0.78
N LEU A 251 -0.08 -17.37 0.35
CA LEU A 251 1.14 -17.28 -0.47
C LEU A 251 2.34 -17.83 0.28
N ASP A 252 2.48 -17.46 1.55
CA ASP A 252 3.53 -17.96 2.42
C ASP A 252 3.52 -19.49 2.50
N ARG A 253 2.37 -20.08 2.81
CA ARG A 253 2.21 -21.53 2.83
C ARG A 253 2.62 -22.20 1.52
N HIS A 254 2.31 -21.58 0.38
CA HIS A 254 2.68 -22.12 -0.93
C HIS A 254 4.16 -21.92 -1.28
N THR A 255 4.87 -20.99 -0.64
CA THR A 255 6.22 -20.57 -1.09
C THR A 255 7.26 -20.57 0.03
N CYS A 256 6.90 -21.00 1.23
CA CYS A 256 7.79 -21.10 2.38
C CYS A 256 9.01 -21.97 2.04
N ILE A 257 10.17 -21.50 2.47
CA ILE A 257 11.44 -22.16 2.26
C ILE A 257 11.65 -23.14 3.41
N GLY A 258 11.97 -24.40 3.11
CA GLY A 258 12.17 -25.43 4.13
C GLY A 258 10.94 -25.73 4.99
N GLY A 259 9.74 -25.37 4.54
CA GLY A 259 8.50 -25.53 5.30
C GLY A 259 8.32 -24.54 6.45
N GLN A 260 9.18 -23.52 6.56
CA GLN A 260 9.12 -22.52 7.63
C GLN A 260 8.18 -21.38 7.26
N GLU A 261 7.04 -21.27 7.97
CA GLU A 261 6.11 -20.16 7.79
C GLU A 261 6.81 -18.81 8.06
N GLY A 262 6.42 -17.79 7.31
CA GLY A 262 6.99 -16.44 7.31
C GLY A 262 8.14 -16.22 6.32
N THR A 263 8.73 -17.30 5.78
CA THR A 263 9.87 -17.24 4.84
C THR A 263 9.45 -17.20 3.36
N GLY A 264 8.15 -17.35 3.08
CA GLY A 264 7.61 -17.36 1.73
C GLY A 264 7.54 -15.96 1.11
N TRP A 265 7.12 -15.93 -0.15
CA TRP A 265 7.04 -14.73 -0.97
C TRP A 265 6.02 -13.73 -0.41
N ASP A 266 6.24 -12.44 -0.69
CA ASP A 266 5.29 -11.38 -0.40
C ASP A 266 4.42 -11.02 -1.62
N PRO A 267 3.12 -10.69 -1.46
CA PRO A 267 2.28 -10.25 -2.58
C PRO A 267 2.86 -9.05 -3.36
N HIS A 268 3.64 -8.18 -2.70
CA HIS A 268 4.30 -7.06 -3.36
C HIS A 268 5.36 -7.50 -4.39
N GLU A 269 5.97 -8.67 -4.21
CA GLU A 269 6.98 -9.21 -5.11
C GLU A 269 6.41 -9.48 -6.50
N PHE A 270 5.13 -9.84 -6.66
CA PHE A 270 4.51 -10.02 -7.98
C PHE A 270 4.48 -8.72 -8.78
N ARG A 271 4.05 -7.63 -8.15
CA ARG A 271 4.06 -6.29 -8.76
C ARG A 271 5.48 -5.85 -9.04
N HIS A 272 6.40 -6.03 -8.08
CA HIS A 272 7.80 -5.67 -8.27
C HIS A 272 8.41 -6.42 -9.47
N SER A 273 8.19 -7.74 -9.56
CA SER A 273 8.69 -8.59 -10.63
C SER A 273 8.09 -8.23 -11.99
N GLY A 274 6.76 -8.05 -12.07
CA GLY A 274 6.10 -7.67 -13.32
C GLY A 274 6.61 -6.33 -13.86
N LEU A 275 6.83 -5.35 -12.98
CA LEU A 275 7.41 -4.07 -13.35
C LEU A 275 8.88 -4.17 -13.75
N THR A 276 9.69 -4.95 -13.04
CA THR A 276 11.08 -5.20 -13.44
C THR A 276 11.15 -5.82 -14.83
N HIS A 277 10.35 -6.86 -15.10
CA HIS A 277 10.34 -7.49 -16.43
C HIS A 277 9.90 -6.54 -17.55
N LEU A 278 8.93 -5.64 -17.29
CA LEU A 278 8.53 -4.62 -18.28
C LEU A 278 9.66 -3.61 -18.53
N GLY A 279 10.41 -3.22 -17.50
CA GLY A 279 11.55 -2.32 -17.63
C GLY A 279 12.74 -2.96 -18.36
N GLU A 280 13.00 -4.25 -18.10
CA GLU A 280 14.03 -5.04 -18.80
C GLU A 280 13.71 -5.22 -20.29
N GLN A 281 12.42 -5.35 -20.64
CA GLN A 281 11.91 -5.41 -22.02
C GLN A 281 11.92 -4.05 -22.74
N GLY A 282 12.36 -2.97 -22.08
CA GLY A 282 12.50 -1.66 -22.73
C GLY A 282 11.19 -0.93 -23.03
N VAL A 283 10.09 -1.26 -22.32
CA VAL A 283 8.81 -0.53 -22.46
C VAL A 283 9.03 0.96 -22.20
N SER A 284 8.44 1.84 -23.02
CA SER A 284 8.62 3.28 -22.85
C SER A 284 8.20 3.75 -21.45
N LEU A 285 8.92 4.75 -20.91
CA LEU A 285 8.66 5.28 -19.57
C LEU A 285 7.21 5.76 -19.39
N LEU A 286 6.62 6.35 -20.43
CA LEU A 286 5.23 6.82 -20.41
C LEU A 286 4.24 5.66 -20.25
N LEU A 287 4.35 4.61 -21.08
CA LEU A 287 3.49 3.43 -21.00
C LEU A 287 3.70 2.68 -19.70
N PHE A 288 4.95 2.58 -19.25
CA PHE A 288 5.27 2.00 -17.95
C PHE A 288 4.61 2.76 -16.80
N MET A 289 4.70 4.09 -16.79
CA MET A 289 4.07 4.91 -15.74
C MET A 289 2.56 4.79 -15.76
N ALA A 290 1.94 4.73 -16.95
CA ALA A 290 0.50 4.50 -17.09
C ALA A 290 0.10 3.11 -16.55
N LYS A 291 0.79 2.03 -16.95
CA LYS A 291 0.53 0.66 -16.47
C LYS A 291 0.77 0.51 -14.97
N SER A 292 1.88 1.06 -14.48
CA SER A 292 2.30 0.93 -13.09
C SER A 292 1.59 1.89 -12.15
N ARG A 293 1.02 2.98 -12.67
CA ARG A 293 0.35 4.04 -11.89
C ARG A 293 1.29 4.67 -10.86
N HIS A 294 2.54 4.90 -11.27
CA HIS A 294 3.49 5.69 -10.50
C HIS A 294 3.29 7.17 -10.79
N LYS A 295 3.13 7.97 -9.73
CA LYS A 295 3.06 9.45 -9.85
C LYS A 295 4.44 10.11 -9.97
N SER A 296 5.51 9.41 -9.58
CA SER A 296 6.88 9.93 -9.59
C SER A 296 7.74 9.16 -10.58
N VAL A 297 8.40 9.91 -11.47
CA VAL A 297 9.40 9.37 -12.40
C VAL A 297 10.56 8.73 -11.64
N SER A 298 11.04 9.36 -10.56
CA SER A 298 12.13 8.83 -9.74
C SER A 298 11.80 7.45 -9.18
N ALA A 299 10.57 7.25 -8.72
CA ALA A 299 10.11 5.96 -8.22
C ALA A 299 9.99 4.89 -9.32
N ALA A 300 9.71 5.29 -10.57
CA ALA A 300 9.64 4.39 -11.72
C ALA A 300 11.02 4.01 -12.27
N ARG A 301 11.98 4.94 -12.26
CA ARG A 301 13.32 4.76 -12.86
C ARG A 301 14.07 3.53 -12.35
N LYS A 302 13.85 3.10 -11.10
CA LYS A 302 14.54 1.92 -10.54
C LYS A 302 14.28 0.61 -11.31
N TYR A 303 13.17 0.54 -12.05
CA TYR A 303 12.81 -0.62 -12.87
C TYR A 303 13.45 -0.60 -14.26
N PHE A 304 13.96 0.55 -14.71
CA PHE A 304 14.53 0.71 -16.04
C PHE A 304 16.00 0.29 -16.03
N LYS A 305 16.22 -1.01 -16.17
CA LYS A 305 17.53 -1.60 -16.43
C LYS A 305 17.43 -2.42 -17.73
N PRO A 306 17.37 -1.77 -18.91
CA PRO A 306 17.16 -2.47 -20.18
C PRO A 306 18.24 -3.52 -20.40
N GLY A 307 17.84 -4.71 -20.84
CA GLY A 307 18.78 -5.79 -21.15
C GLY A 307 19.63 -5.48 -22.39
N ALA A 308 20.73 -6.23 -22.57
CA ALA A 308 21.61 -6.09 -23.72
C ALA A 308 20.88 -6.21 -25.06
N ALA A 309 19.85 -7.06 -25.15
CA ALA A 309 19.04 -7.22 -26.36
C ALA A 309 18.25 -5.95 -26.72
N ALA A 310 17.63 -5.29 -25.74
CA ALA A 310 16.92 -4.03 -25.96
C ALA A 310 17.89 -2.90 -26.36
N LEU A 311 19.09 -2.87 -25.76
CA LEU A 311 20.13 -1.93 -26.15
C LEU A 311 20.63 -2.20 -27.58
N ALA A 312 20.81 -3.47 -27.95
CA ALA A 312 21.21 -3.86 -29.30
C ALA A 312 20.16 -3.44 -30.33
N GLU A 313 18.86 -3.65 -30.07
CA GLU A 313 17.76 -3.21 -30.94
C GLU A 313 17.77 -1.69 -31.15
N VAL A 314 17.97 -0.91 -30.07
CA VAL A 314 18.11 0.55 -30.17
C VAL A 314 19.35 0.93 -30.98
N THR A 315 20.48 0.24 -30.80
CA THR A 315 21.70 0.47 -31.60
C THR A 315 21.48 0.12 -33.08
N SER A 316 20.69 -0.91 -33.40
CA SER A 316 20.36 -1.27 -34.79
C SER A 316 19.63 -0.16 -35.55
N LEU A 317 18.95 0.76 -34.87
CA LEU A 317 18.33 1.93 -35.51
C LEU A 317 19.35 2.93 -36.07
N LEU A 318 20.60 2.85 -35.63
CA LEU A 318 21.72 3.65 -36.14
C LEU A 318 22.45 2.96 -37.30
N ALA A 319 22.02 1.75 -37.70
CA ALA A 319 22.58 1.10 -38.87
C ALA A 319 22.38 2.02 -40.09
N PRO A 320 23.39 2.14 -40.96
CA PRO A 320 23.24 2.92 -42.18
C PRO A 320 22.03 2.40 -42.96
N SER A 321 21.19 3.31 -43.46
CA SER A 321 20.11 2.93 -44.38
C SER A 321 20.74 2.16 -45.52
N ASP A 322 20.19 0.99 -45.86
CA ASP A 322 20.55 0.32 -47.11
C ASP A 322 20.14 1.26 -48.25
N SER A 323 21.10 2.07 -48.70
CA SER A 323 21.05 2.75 -49.98
C SER A 323 21.15 1.66 -51.06
N GLN A 324 20.04 0.96 -51.30
CA GLN A 324 19.87 0.24 -52.55
C GLN A 324 19.81 1.27 -53.67
N HIS A 325 20.97 1.43 -54.32
CA HIS A 325 21.25 1.91 -55.67
C HIS A 325 20.49 3.12 -56.20
#